data_AF-A0A8T1X9J8-F1
#
_entry.id   AF-A0A8T1X9J8-F1
#
_cell.length_a   1.000
_cell.length_b   1.000
_cell.length_c   1.000
_cell.angle_alpha   90.00
_cell.angle_beta   90.00
_cell.angle_gamma   90.00
#
_symmetry.space_group_name_H-M   'P 1'
#
loop_
_entity.id
_entity.type
_entity.pdbx_description
1 polymer ?
#
loop_
_entity_poly.entity_id
_entity_poly.type
_entity_poly.pdbx_seq_one_letter_code
_entity_poly.pdbx_strand_id
1 'polypeptide(L)'
;MATCQWTAQQGGRGRNRKGQQKAQDHTESKAENGSDNDWQEGLLLPPTGRHVAALPVALPPLLLTVQIKAHELRTKSKTELLRQLDDYQQELAQLRVAKVIGGAASKLSKIRVVRKSIARVLTVYNQTQKAKLRQALGSNKHVPLDLRRKQTRAIRRQLSKHEKSLKTAKQQKKEAYFPKRRFALKA
;
A
#
# COMPACT_ATOMS: atom_id res chain seq x y z
N MET A 1 50.39 28.29 12.34
CA MET A 1 49.65 27.98 13.58
C MET A 1 48.29 28.66 13.49
N ALA A 2 47.25 27.93 13.08
CA ALA A 2 45.88 28.44 13.01
C ALA A 2 45.00 27.53 13.87
N THR A 3 44.34 28.13 14.84
CA THR A 3 43.56 27.49 15.89
C THR A 3 42.22 27.00 15.35
N CYS A 4 41.96 25.71 15.53
CA CYS A 4 40.67 25.07 15.29
C CYS A 4 39.63 25.60 16.29
N GLN A 5 38.52 26.18 15.80
CA GLN A 5 37.30 26.36 16.58
C GLN A 5 36.28 25.29 16.18
N TRP A 6 35.97 24.41 17.13
CA TRP A 6 35.02 23.30 17.02
C TRP A 6 33.73 23.72 17.73
N THR A 7 32.61 23.86 17.01
CA THR A 7 31.28 24.05 17.63
C THR A 7 30.53 22.74 17.69
N ALA A 8 30.30 22.26 18.91
CA ALA A 8 29.50 21.08 19.25
C ALA A 8 28.00 21.39 19.16
N GLN A 9 27.24 20.66 18.32
CA GLN A 9 25.78 20.66 18.34
C GLN A 9 25.28 19.28 18.80
N GLN A 10 24.56 19.29 19.91
CA GLN A 10 24.06 18.11 20.62
C GLN A 10 22.95 17.36 19.87
N GLY A 11 22.92 16.05 20.08
CA GLY A 11 22.10 15.08 19.37
C GLY A 11 20.66 14.90 19.85
N GLY A 12 19.85 14.31 18.94
CA GLY A 12 18.51 13.80 19.20
C GLY A 12 18.48 12.27 19.07
N ARG A 13 18.20 11.61 20.19
CA ARG A 13 18.25 10.15 20.42
C ARG A 13 17.12 9.41 19.71
N GLY A 14 17.46 8.42 18.88
CA GLY A 14 16.54 7.41 18.40
C GLY A 14 16.14 6.42 19.51
N ARG A 15 14.84 6.19 19.69
CA ARG A 15 14.31 5.17 20.63
C ARG A 15 13.84 3.94 19.86
N ASN A 16 14.68 2.91 19.88
CA ASN A 16 14.43 1.54 19.49
C ASN A 16 13.69 0.82 20.63
N ARG A 17 12.40 0.51 20.48
CA ARG A 17 11.63 -0.34 21.41
C ARG A 17 11.40 -1.71 20.79
N LYS A 18 12.39 -2.60 20.91
CA LYS A 18 12.16 -4.05 20.87
C LYS A 18 13.14 -4.75 21.80
N GLY A 19 12.57 -5.54 22.70
CA GLY A 19 13.29 -6.60 23.39
C GLY A 19 13.52 -6.31 24.86
N GLN A 20 12.51 -6.51 25.69
CA GLN A 20 12.63 -7.16 27.00
C GLN A 20 11.24 -7.67 27.38
N GLN A 21 11.01 -8.97 27.26
CA GLN A 21 10.18 -9.77 28.18
C GLN A 21 10.29 -11.21 27.67
N LYS A 22 11.29 -11.89 28.22
CA LYS A 22 11.41 -13.35 28.21
C LYS A 22 11.57 -13.75 29.66
N ALA A 23 11.04 -14.93 29.99
CA ALA A 23 11.11 -15.63 31.27
C ALA A 23 9.98 -15.30 32.26
N GLN A 24 8.95 -16.15 32.20
CA GLN A 24 8.47 -16.90 33.36
C GLN A 24 7.82 -18.18 32.81
N ASP A 25 8.60 -19.27 32.82
CA ASP A 25 8.10 -20.64 32.68
C ASP A 25 7.87 -21.18 34.09
N HIS A 26 6.64 -21.61 34.37
CA HIS A 26 6.27 -22.57 35.42
C HIS A 26 5.15 -23.42 34.81
N THR A 27 5.45 -24.60 34.26
CA THR A 27 5.30 -25.91 34.93
C THR A 27 3.91 -26.17 35.49
N GLU A 28 3.07 -26.82 34.68
CA GLU A 28 2.04 -27.80 35.05
C GLU A 28 1.70 -28.53 33.73
N SER A 29 2.20 -29.76 33.50
CA SER A 29 1.49 -31.05 33.67
C SER A 29 0.09 -31.10 33.04
N LYS A 30 -0.43 -32.15 32.39
CA LYS A 30 0.00 -33.45 31.83
C LYS A 30 -1.34 -34.07 31.38
N ALA A 31 -1.42 -34.71 30.20
CA ALA A 31 -2.58 -35.50 29.70
C ALA A 31 -3.87 -34.66 29.48
N GLU A 32 -4.70 -34.87 28.46
CA GLU A 32 -5.36 -36.12 28.06
C GLU A 32 -5.54 -36.21 26.54
N ASN A 33 -5.61 -37.46 26.09
CA ASN A 33 -6.02 -37.85 24.74
C ASN A 33 -7.54 -37.66 24.61
N GLY A 34 -7.99 -37.20 23.44
CA GLY A 34 -9.39 -37.24 23.06
C GLY A 34 -9.51 -37.02 21.55
N SER A 35 -9.63 -38.13 20.82
CA SER A 35 -10.29 -38.11 19.52
C SER A 35 -11.75 -37.72 19.74
N ASP A 36 -12.35 -36.99 18.80
CA ASP A 36 -13.51 -37.47 18.07
C ASP A 36 -14.14 -36.36 17.20
N ASN A 37 -14.70 -36.85 16.11
CA ASN A 37 -15.17 -36.15 14.93
C ASN A 37 -16.57 -35.53 15.14
N ASP A 38 -16.98 -34.81 14.09
CA ASP A 38 -18.36 -34.43 13.74
C ASP A 38 -18.97 -33.33 14.62
N TRP A 39 -19.68 -32.33 14.09
CA TRP A 39 -20.75 -32.45 13.12
C TRP A 39 -20.89 -31.22 12.22
N GLN A 40 -21.19 -31.49 10.94
CA GLN A 40 -21.94 -30.61 10.07
C GLN A 40 -23.42 -30.56 10.50
N GLU A 41 -24.08 -29.46 10.14
CA GLU A 41 -25.52 -29.19 10.12
C GLU A 41 -26.17 -28.58 11.38
N GLY A 42 -26.94 -27.51 11.14
CA GLY A 42 -27.71 -26.82 12.16
C GLY A 42 -28.25 -25.47 11.69
N LEU A 43 -29.15 -25.49 10.70
CA LEU A 43 -30.02 -24.38 10.33
C LEU A 43 -30.77 -23.83 11.55
N LEU A 44 -30.61 -22.55 11.85
CA LEU A 44 -31.62 -21.79 12.59
C LEU A 44 -31.59 -20.31 12.19
N LEU A 45 -32.45 -19.94 11.24
CA LEU A 45 -32.99 -18.59 11.15
C LEU A 45 -34.07 -18.44 12.22
N PRO A 46 -34.16 -17.28 12.89
CA PRO A 46 -35.48 -16.73 13.17
C PRO A 46 -35.72 -15.34 12.57
N PRO A 47 -37.00 -15.03 12.27
CA PRO A 47 -37.44 -13.84 11.55
C PRO A 47 -37.72 -12.68 12.51
N THR A 48 -37.63 -11.44 12.02
CA THR A 48 -38.60 -10.35 12.31
C THR A 48 -38.14 -9.09 11.60
N GLY A 49 -39.05 -8.53 10.81
CA GLY A 49 -38.81 -7.37 9.99
C GLY A 49 -38.44 -6.14 10.80
N ARG A 50 -37.32 -5.53 10.43
CA ARG A 50 -37.29 -4.08 10.27
C ARG A 50 -37.26 -3.80 8.79
N HIS A 51 -38.41 -3.41 8.26
CA HIS A 51 -38.46 -2.57 7.06
C HIS A 51 -37.64 -1.31 7.36
N VAL A 52 -36.33 -1.37 7.12
CA VAL A 52 -35.58 -0.18 6.79
C VAL A 52 -36.13 0.26 5.45
N ALA A 53 -37.03 1.25 5.50
CA ALA A 53 -37.35 2.06 4.35
C ALA A 53 -36.01 2.61 3.83
N ALA A 54 -35.42 1.89 2.88
CA ALA A 54 -34.41 2.42 2.00
C ALA A 54 -35.13 3.49 1.18
N LEU A 55 -35.18 4.71 1.71
CA LEU A 55 -35.41 5.89 0.87
C LEU A 55 -34.30 5.84 -0.17
N PRO A 56 -34.59 5.66 -1.47
CA PRO A 56 -33.60 5.95 -2.48
C PRO A 56 -33.53 7.46 -2.56
N VAL A 57 -32.81 8.08 -1.62
CA VAL A 57 -32.24 9.39 -1.90
C VAL A 57 -31.15 9.11 -2.92
N ALA A 58 -31.57 8.94 -4.18
CA ALA A 58 -30.74 9.22 -5.32
C ALA A 58 -30.35 10.69 -5.15
N LEU A 59 -29.26 10.91 -4.41
CA LEU A 59 -28.62 12.21 -4.37
C LEU A 59 -28.36 12.54 -5.84
N PRO A 60 -28.98 13.60 -6.38
CA PRO A 60 -28.62 14.05 -7.71
C PRO A 60 -27.10 14.30 -7.68
N PRO A 61 -26.35 13.95 -8.74
CA PRO A 61 -24.95 14.31 -8.84
C PRO A 61 -24.85 15.83 -8.88
N LEU A 62 -24.87 16.45 -7.70
CA LEU A 62 -24.77 17.88 -7.58
C LEU A 62 -23.37 18.26 -8.05
N LEU A 63 -23.39 19.10 -9.08
CA LEU A 63 -22.29 19.90 -9.61
C LEU A 63 -21.42 19.17 -10.63
N LEU A 64 -21.92 19.11 -11.87
CA LEU A 64 -21.14 19.11 -13.10
C LEU A 64 -20.33 20.42 -13.22
N THR A 65 -19.40 20.63 -12.29
CA THR A 65 -18.29 21.55 -12.50
C THR A 65 -17.25 20.75 -13.26
N VAL A 66 -16.92 21.18 -14.48
CA VAL A 66 -16.00 20.49 -15.40
C VAL A 66 -14.71 20.14 -14.66
N GLN A 67 -14.58 18.88 -14.24
CA GLN A 67 -13.41 18.39 -13.54
C GLN A 67 -12.40 17.92 -14.58
N ILE A 68 -11.16 18.41 -14.50
CA ILE A 68 -10.08 18.00 -15.39
C ILE A 68 -9.97 16.48 -15.40
N LYS A 69 -10.05 15.86 -16.58
CA LYS A 69 -10.00 14.41 -16.70
C LYS A 69 -8.53 13.96 -16.71
N ALA A 70 -8.24 12.88 -15.99
CA ALA A 70 -6.87 12.41 -15.82
C ALA A 70 -6.22 11.93 -17.14
N HIS A 71 -7.02 11.45 -18.10
CA HIS A 71 -6.47 11.00 -19.40
C HIS A 71 -5.95 12.16 -20.24
N GLU A 72 -6.60 13.33 -20.20
CA GLU A 72 -6.15 14.55 -20.88
C GLU A 72 -4.82 15.08 -20.31
N LEU A 73 -4.51 14.77 -19.05
CA LEU A 73 -3.24 15.17 -18.43
C LEU A 73 -2.08 14.23 -18.78
N ARG A 74 -2.35 13.00 -19.22
CA ARG A 74 -1.30 12.03 -19.55
C ARG A 74 -0.64 12.30 -20.89
N THR A 75 -1.34 12.96 -21.82
CA THR A 75 -0.84 13.32 -23.14
C THR A 75 0.02 14.60 -23.12
N LYS A 76 -0.11 15.42 -22.08
CA LYS A 76 0.59 16.71 -21.93
C LYS A 76 2.06 16.54 -21.56
N SER A 77 2.86 17.54 -21.90
CA SER A 77 4.28 17.58 -21.57
C SER A 77 4.52 17.94 -20.09
N LYS A 78 5.74 17.65 -19.58
CA LYS A 78 6.11 17.93 -18.18
C LYS A 78 5.98 19.42 -17.84
N THR A 79 6.40 20.29 -18.76
CA THR A 79 6.40 21.74 -18.58
C THR A 79 4.97 22.29 -18.52
N GLU A 80 4.07 21.80 -19.38
CA GLU A 80 2.65 22.15 -19.35
C GLU A 80 1.97 21.73 -18.04
N LEU A 81 2.28 20.54 -17.52
CA LEU A 81 1.73 20.07 -16.24
C LEU A 81 2.16 20.95 -15.07
N LEU A 82 3.41 21.43 -15.07
CA LEU A 82 3.90 22.34 -14.04
C LEU A 82 3.25 23.72 -14.13
N ARG A 83 3.07 24.25 -15.34
CA ARG A 83 2.33 25.52 -15.52
C ARG A 83 0.89 25.43 -15.04
N GLN A 84 0.17 24.38 -15.45
CA GLN A 84 -1.21 24.15 -14.97
C GLN A 84 -1.28 24.02 -13.45
N LEU A 85 -0.26 23.40 -12.82
CA LEU A 85 -0.18 23.29 -11.37
C LEU A 85 -0.04 24.66 -10.71
N ASP A 86 0.83 25.54 -11.23
CA ASP A 86 1.05 26.89 -10.69
C ASP A 86 -0.23 27.74 -10.82
N ASP A 87 -0.92 27.68 -11.96
CA ASP A 87 -2.19 28.37 -12.18
C ASP A 87 -3.25 27.94 -11.15
N TYR A 88 -3.40 26.63 -10.90
CA TYR A 88 -4.35 26.14 -9.89
C TYR A 88 -3.93 26.49 -8.46
N GLN A 89 -2.63 26.60 -8.17
CA GLN A 89 -2.17 27.03 -6.85
C GLN A 89 -2.46 28.51 -6.60
N GLN A 90 -2.26 29.36 -7.61
CA GLN A 90 -2.61 30.78 -7.53
C GLN A 90 -4.13 30.96 -7.37
N GLU A 91 -4.94 30.24 -8.14
CA GLU A 91 -6.39 30.25 -7.99
C GLU A 91 -6.82 29.80 -6.58
N LEU A 92 -6.23 28.72 -6.06
CA LEU A 92 -6.50 28.25 -4.70
C LEU A 92 -6.16 29.31 -3.64
N ALA A 93 -5.02 30.00 -3.79
CA ALA A 93 -4.61 31.05 -2.88
C ALA A 93 -5.62 32.21 -2.87
N GLN A 94 -6.05 32.66 -4.05
CA GLN A 94 -7.08 33.70 -4.19
C GLN A 94 -8.42 33.27 -3.55
N LEU A 95 -8.86 32.03 -3.78
CA LEU A 95 -10.09 31.50 -3.20
C LEU A 95 -10.03 31.37 -1.67
N ARG A 96 -8.84 31.13 -1.10
CA ARG A 96 -8.64 31.10 0.36
C ARG A 96 -8.77 32.50 0.97
N VAL A 97 -8.23 33.52 0.33
CA VAL A 97 -8.41 34.92 0.77
C VAL A 97 -9.88 35.32 0.69
N ALA A 98 -10.54 35.01 -0.43
CA ALA A 98 -11.97 35.28 -0.61
C ALA A 98 -12.85 34.57 0.43
N LYS A 99 -12.45 33.39 0.91
CA LYS A 99 -13.14 32.71 2.01
C LYS A 99 -13.07 33.48 3.33
N VAL A 100 -11.91 34.06 3.65
CA VAL A 100 -11.72 34.82 4.90
C VAL A 100 -12.55 36.10 4.90
N ILE A 101 -12.66 36.77 3.75
CA ILE A 101 -13.42 38.02 3.60
C ILE A 101 -14.95 37.78 3.59
N GLY A 102 -15.40 36.52 3.48
CA GLY A 102 -16.83 36.19 3.39
C GLY A 102 -17.41 36.32 1.97
N GLY A 103 -16.65 35.90 0.96
CA GLY A 103 -17.07 35.97 -0.45
C GLY A 103 -18.22 35.04 -0.83
N ALA A 104 -18.76 35.26 -2.04
CA ALA A 104 -19.90 34.53 -2.59
C ALA A 104 -19.76 32.99 -2.56
N ALA A 105 -20.86 32.28 -2.27
CA ALA A 105 -20.92 30.82 -2.17
C ALA A 105 -20.44 30.10 -3.44
N SER A 106 -20.65 30.69 -4.61
CA SER A 106 -20.17 30.15 -5.90
C SER A 106 -18.64 30.07 -5.97
N LYS A 107 -17.92 31.04 -5.39
CA LYS A 107 -16.45 31.01 -5.29
C LYS A 107 -15.99 29.95 -4.28
N LEU A 108 -16.72 29.77 -3.17
CA LEU A 108 -16.39 28.77 -2.15
C LEU A 108 -16.54 27.33 -2.67
N SER A 109 -17.55 27.06 -3.50
CA SER A 109 -17.75 25.74 -4.12
C SER A 109 -16.58 25.32 -5.01
N LYS A 110 -15.87 26.27 -5.64
CA LYS A 110 -14.69 25.99 -6.49
C LYS A 110 -13.51 25.44 -5.70
N ILE A 111 -13.38 25.76 -4.40
CA ILE A 111 -12.23 25.31 -3.58
C ILE A 111 -12.08 23.78 -3.61
N ARG A 112 -13.19 23.04 -3.52
CA ARG A 112 -13.15 21.58 -3.56
C ARG A 112 -12.68 21.05 -4.91
N VAL A 113 -13.10 21.70 -5.99
CA VAL A 113 -12.76 21.33 -7.38
C VAL A 113 -11.28 21.58 -7.63
N VAL A 114 -10.78 22.78 -7.35
CA VAL A 114 -9.37 23.16 -7.54
C VAL A 114 -8.43 22.26 -6.74
N ARG A 115 -8.76 21.92 -5.48
CA ARG A 115 -7.96 20.97 -4.68
C ARG A 115 -7.86 19.59 -5.33
N LYS A 116 -8.97 19.09 -5.88
CA LYS A 116 -8.99 17.80 -6.59
C LYS A 116 -8.20 17.89 -7.90
N SER A 117 -8.27 19.01 -8.60
CA SER A 117 -7.47 19.27 -9.81
C SER A 117 -5.97 19.24 -9.53
N ILE A 118 -5.50 19.96 -8.50
CA ILE A 118 -4.09 19.94 -8.07
C ILE A 118 -3.63 18.51 -7.75
N ALA A 119 -4.43 17.76 -6.99
CA ALA A 119 -4.12 16.39 -6.64
C ALA A 119 -4.01 15.48 -7.89
N ARG A 120 -4.87 15.66 -8.89
CA ARG A 120 -4.82 14.91 -10.15
C ARG A 120 -3.55 15.21 -10.95
N VAL A 121 -3.18 16.48 -11.11
CA VAL A 121 -1.96 16.90 -11.82
C VAL A 121 -0.71 16.32 -11.15
N LEU A 122 -0.58 16.48 -9.82
CA LEU A 122 0.53 15.90 -9.05
C LEU A 122 0.59 14.38 -9.15
N THR A 123 -0.57 13.72 -9.17
CA THR A 123 -0.64 12.26 -9.32
C THR A 123 -0.08 11.81 -10.68
N VAL A 124 -0.50 12.46 -11.77
CA VAL A 124 -0.01 12.13 -13.13
C VAL A 124 1.48 12.46 -13.28
N TYR A 125 1.92 13.59 -12.75
CA TYR A 125 3.34 13.97 -12.72
C TYR A 125 4.19 12.92 -11.99
N ASN A 126 3.77 12.49 -10.79
CA ASN A 126 4.49 11.48 -10.02
C ASN A 126 4.45 10.09 -10.67
N GLN A 127 3.34 9.73 -11.33
CA GLN A 127 3.24 8.48 -12.10
C GLN A 127 4.25 8.46 -13.25
N THR A 128 4.31 9.53 -14.04
CA THR A 128 5.23 9.64 -15.19
C THR A 128 6.69 9.68 -14.75
N GLN A 129 7.02 10.42 -13.68
CA GLN A 129 8.38 10.40 -13.10
C GLN A 129 8.79 8.99 -12.66
N LYS A 130 7.96 8.30 -11.88
CA LYS A 130 8.27 6.95 -11.39
C LYS A 130 8.35 5.93 -12.53
N ALA A 131 7.53 6.06 -13.57
CA ALA A 131 7.59 5.20 -14.75
C ALA A 131 8.93 5.35 -15.47
N LYS A 132 9.37 6.60 -15.72
CA LYS A 132 10.68 6.90 -16.32
C LYS A 132 11.84 6.36 -15.48
N LEU A 133 11.80 6.55 -14.16
CA LEU A 133 12.82 6.02 -13.25
C LEU A 133 12.87 4.49 -13.24
N ARG A 134 11.72 3.81 -13.32
CA ARG A 134 11.67 2.34 -13.42
C ARG A 134 12.25 1.83 -14.73
N GLN A 135 12.02 2.53 -15.83
CA GLN A 135 12.62 2.19 -17.13
C GLN A 135 14.14 2.38 -17.08
N ALA A 136 14.61 3.50 -16.53
CA ALA A 136 16.03 3.80 -16.43
C ALA A 136 16.82 2.87 -15.48
N LEU A 137 16.22 2.46 -14.36
CA LEU A 137 16.90 1.68 -13.31
C LEU A 137 16.54 0.19 -13.30
N GLY A 138 15.68 -0.28 -14.22
CA GLY A 138 14.92 -1.52 -14.08
C GLY A 138 15.72 -2.78 -13.74
N SER A 139 16.75 -3.10 -14.53
CA SER A 139 17.55 -4.32 -14.39
C SER A 139 18.75 -4.19 -13.45
N ASN A 140 18.95 -3.01 -12.84
CA ASN A 140 20.10 -2.78 -11.98
C ASN A 140 19.96 -3.52 -10.65
N LYS A 141 21.07 -4.07 -10.13
CA LYS A 141 21.10 -4.76 -8.83
C LYS A 141 20.67 -3.85 -7.67
N HIS A 142 21.05 -2.57 -7.73
CA HIS A 142 20.80 -1.59 -6.68
C HIS A 142 19.71 -0.61 -7.10
N VAL A 143 18.48 -0.89 -6.66
CA VAL A 143 17.32 -0.02 -6.89
C VAL A 143 16.98 0.74 -5.61
N PRO A 144 16.59 2.03 -5.68
CA PRO A 144 16.11 2.78 -4.53
C PRO A 144 14.94 2.10 -3.80
N LEU A 145 14.86 2.29 -2.48
CA LEU A 145 13.84 1.66 -1.63
C LEU A 145 12.40 1.95 -2.09
N ASP A 146 12.15 3.13 -2.66
CA ASP A 146 10.83 3.56 -3.12
C ASP A 146 10.31 2.80 -4.35
N LEU A 147 11.23 2.34 -5.21
CA LEU A 147 10.89 1.60 -6.43
C LEU A 147 10.85 0.09 -6.20
N ARG A 148 11.41 -0.39 -5.08
CA ARG A 148 11.37 -1.81 -4.72
C ARG A 148 9.93 -2.27 -4.48
N ARG A 149 9.59 -3.46 -4.96
CA ARG A 149 8.28 -4.08 -4.70
C ARG A 149 8.02 -4.16 -3.19
N LYS A 150 6.84 -3.70 -2.75
CA LYS A 150 6.41 -3.83 -1.36
C LYS A 150 6.01 -5.28 -1.10
N GLN A 151 6.71 -5.92 -0.17
CA GLN A 151 6.45 -7.27 0.33
C GLN A 151 6.60 -7.27 1.86
N THR A 152 6.06 -8.29 2.54
CA THR A 152 6.26 -8.45 3.97
C THR A 152 7.74 -8.72 4.28
N ARG A 153 8.17 -8.41 5.51
CA ARG A 153 9.56 -8.64 5.93
C ARG A 153 9.95 -10.11 5.86
N ALA A 154 9.04 -11.01 6.23
CA ALA A 154 9.24 -12.46 6.14
C ALA A 154 9.49 -12.91 4.69
N ILE A 155 8.68 -12.44 3.74
CA ILE A 155 8.83 -12.76 2.30
C ILE A 155 10.16 -12.23 1.73
N ARG A 156 10.67 -11.09 2.22
CA ARG A 156 11.97 -10.57 1.78
C ARG A 156 13.17 -11.30 2.37
N ARG A 157 12.99 -12.06 3.46
CA ARG A 157 14.06 -12.75 4.19
C ARG A 157 14.10 -14.25 3.95
N GLN A 158 13.01 -14.85 3.48
CA GLN A 158 13.01 -16.25 3.06
C GLN A 158 13.96 -16.48 1.88
N LEU A 159 14.40 -17.72 1.75
CA LEU A 159 15.15 -18.21 0.59
C LEU A 159 14.34 -18.07 -0.70
N SER A 160 15.04 -17.84 -1.81
CA SER A 160 14.47 -17.86 -3.16
C SER A 160 13.95 -19.25 -3.51
N LYS A 161 13.02 -19.34 -4.47
CA LYS A 161 12.47 -20.63 -4.93
C LYS A 161 13.57 -21.55 -5.46
N HIS A 162 14.54 -20.98 -6.18
CA HIS A 162 15.70 -21.70 -6.69
C HIS A 162 16.51 -22.30 -5.54
N GLU A 163 16.90 -21.50 -4.55
CA GLU A 163 17.65 -21.99 -3.37
C GLU A 163 16.88 -23.07 -2.61
N LYS A 164 15.56 -22.92 -2.43
CA LYS A 164 14.72 -23.97 -1.81
C LYS A 164 14.66 -25.26 -2.62
N SER A 165 14.78 -25.17 -3.95
CA SER A 165 14.75 -26.32 -4.85
C SER A 165 16.11 -26.99 -5.04
N LEU A 166 17.20 -26.38 -4.57
CA LEU A 166 18.52 -26.99 -4.66
C LEU A 166 18.56 -28.27 -3.83
N LYS A 167 18.82 -29.38 -4.52
CA LYS A 167 18.96 -30.72 -3.92
C LYS A 167 20.41 -31.15 -4.00
N THR A 168 20.87 -31.88 -3.01
CA THR A 168 22.20 -32.50 -3.06
C THR A 168 22.29 -33.53 -4.18
N ALA A 169 23.48 -33.75 -4.75
CA ALA A 169 23.68 -34.75 -5.80
C ALA A 169 23.19 -36.15 -5.39
N LYS A 170 23.34 -36.50 -4.09
CA LYS A 170 22.82 -37.75 -3.52
C LYS A 170 21.29 -37.82 -3.57
N GLN A 171 20.61 -36.74 -3.19
CA GLN A 171 19.15 -36.68 -3.23
C GLN A 171 18.62 -36.73 -4.67
N GLN A 172 19.26 -36.00 -5.60
CA GLN A 172 18.89 -36.03 -7.02
C GLN A 172 18.97 -37.45 -7.59
N LYS A 173 20.06 -38.18 -7.34
CA LYS A 173 20.21 -39.58 -7.75
C LYS A 173 19.11 -40.47 -7.15
N LYS A 174 18.81 -40.32 -5.85
CA LYS A 174 17.76 -41.10 -5.18
C LYS A 174 16.38 -40.88 -5.78
N GLU A 175 16.03 -39.63 -6.06
CA GLU A 175 14.74 -39.27 -6.69
C GLU A 175 14.63 -39.76 -8.13
N ALA A 176 15.74 -39.74 -8.89
CA ALA A 176 15.78 -40.28 -10.24
C ALA A 176 15.60 -41.80 -10.27
N TYR A 177 16.27 -42.52 -9.35
CA TYR A 177 16.16 -43.97 -9.27
C TYR A 177 14.82 -44.46 -8.74
N PHE A 178 14.24 -43.76 -7.75
CA PHE A 178 12.99 -44.17 -7.09
C PHE A 178 11.91 -43.09 -7.20
N PRO A 179 11.31 -42.90 -8.39
CA PRO A 179 10.20 -41.98 -8.54
C PRO A 179 8.97 -42.52 -7.80
N LYS A 180 8.18 -41.62 -7.19
CA LYS A 180 6.88 -41.99 -6.62
C LYS A 180 5.94 -42.40 -7.75
N ARG A 181 5.63 -43.70 -7.83
CA ARG A 181 4.70 -44.25 -8.83
C ARG A 181 3.29 -44.29 -8.25
N ARG A 182 2.29 -43.97 -9.09
CA ARG A 182 0.87 -44.15 -8.73
C ARG A 182 0.49 -45.60 -9.04
N PHE A 183 -0.12 -46.30 -8.08
CA PHE A 183 -0.63 -47.65 -8.27
C PHE A 183 -2.04 -47.76 -7.67
N ALA A 184 -2.79 -48.74 -8.14
CA ALA A 184 -4.09 -49.13 -7.59
C ALA A 184 -4.12 -50.65 -7.49
N LEU A 185 -4.85 -51.17 -6.49
CA LEU A 185 -5.08 -52.60 -6.34
C LEU A 185 -6.38 -52.95 -7.06
N LYS A 186 -6.36 -54.07 -7.79
CA LYS A 186 -7.56 -54.62 -8.39
C LYS A 186 -8.39 -55.28 -7.28
N ALA A 187 -9.68 -54.94 -7.23
CA ALA A 187 -10.66 -55.64 -6.40
C ALA A 187 -10.99 -57.00 -7.01
#